data_AF-A0A558C4L3-F1
#
_entry.id   AF-A0A558C4L3-F1
#
_cell.length_a   1.000
_cell.length_b   1.000
_cell.length_c   1.000
_cell.angle_alpha   90.00
_cell.angle_beta   90.00
_cell.angle_gamma   90.00
#
_symmetry.space_group_name_H-M   'P 1'
#
loop_
_entity.id
_entity.type
_entity.pdbx_description
1 polymer ?
#
loop_
_entity_poly.entity_id
_entity_poly.type
_entity_poly.pdbx_seq_one_letter_code
_entity_poly.pdbx_strand_id
1 'polypeptide(L)'
;MRYNDLPERWKAKLQQHVATTRGGEFRGLSASDFSSNSVAITFEDGSQVEFKYAFVIQALEMREVGVFTEHCGYHIFPLYDGLDLRINEY
;
A
#
# COMPACT_ATOMS: atom_id res chain seq x y z
N MET A 1 -6.76 6.68 -5.46
CA MET A 1 -7.03 5.97 -6.74
C MET A 1 -7.86 4.72 -6.45
N ARG A 2 -8.64 4.19 -7.41
CA ARG A 2 -9.23 2.84 -7.30
C ARG A 2 -8.36 1.84 -8.06
N TYR A 3 -8.66 0.54 -7.92
CA TYR A 3 -7.91 -0.51 -8.62
C TYR A 3 -7.75 -0.26 -10.12
N ASN A 4 -8.80 0.20 -10.79
CA ASN A 4 -8.76 0.40 -12.23
C ASN A 4 -7.83 1.53 -12.67
N ASP A 5 -7.60 2.52 -11.78
CA ASP A 5 -6.73 3.67 -12.02
C ASP A 5 -5.25 3.35 -11.76
N LEU A 6 -4.94 2.18 -11.16
CA LEU A 6 -3.55 1.79 -10.93
C LEU A 6 -2.82 1.56 -12.27
N PRO A 7 -1.55 1.98 -12.37
CA PRO A 7 -0.67 1.56 -13.45
C PRO A 7 -0.59 0.03 -13.54
N GLU A 8 -0.42 -0.52 -14.74
CA GLU A 8 -0.38 -1.98 -14.96
C GLU A 8 0.67 -2.69 -14.10
N ARG A 9 1.85 -2.06 -13.92
CA ARG A 9 2.91 -2.56 -13.03
C ARG A 9 2.43 -2.76 -11.59
N TRP A 10 1.59 -1.85 -11.09
CA TRP A 10 1.05 -1.90 -9.73
C TRP A 10 -0.11 -2.87 -9.60
N LYS A 11 -0.93 -3.03 -10.65
CA LYS A 11 -1.94 -4.10 -10.72
C LYS A 11 -1.28 -5.47 -10.57
N ALA A 12 -0.21 -5.73 -11.34
CA ALA A 12 0.53 -6.98 -11.26
C ALA A 12 1.18 -7.20 -9.88
N LYS A 13 1.81 -6.16 -9.31
CA LYS A 13 2.45 -6.25 -7.99
C LYS A 13 1.43 -6.52 -6.88
N LEU A 14 0.27 -5.86 -6.93
CA LEU A 14 -0.81 -6.09 -5.97
C LEU A 14 -1.37 -7.51 -6.08
N GLN A 15 -1.60 -8.00 -7.30
CA GLN A 15 -2.04 -9.37 -7.55
C GLN A 15 -1.05 -10.40 -6.98
N GLN A 16 0.24 -10.20 -7.23
CA GLN A 16 1.29 -11.06 -6.70
C GLN A 16 1.33 -11.06 -5.17
N HIS A 17 1.19 -9.88 -4.55
CA HIS A 17 1.15 -9.76 -3.09
C HIS A 17 -0.04 -10.52 -2.49
N VAL A 18 -1.24 -10.31 -3.02
CA VAL A 18 -2.45 -11.03 -2.55
C VAL A 18 -2.32 -12.53 -2.78
N ALA A 19 -1.80 -12.97 -3.93
CA ALA A 19 -1.58 -14.39 -4.19
C ALA A 19 -0.61 -15.03 -3.18
N THR A 20 0.41 -14.29 -2.75
CA THR A 20 1.38 -14.75 -1.74
C THR A 20 0.79 -14.77 -0.33
N THR A 21 0.02 -13.76 0.03
CA THR A 21 -0.52 -13.60 1.40
C THR A 21 -1.75 -14.48 1.65
N ARG A 22 -2.68 -14.54 0.68
CA ARG A 22 -3.97 -15.22 0.82
C ARG A 22 -3.96 -16.64 0.25
N GLY A 23 -3.10 -16.90 -0.74
CA GLY A 23 -3.13 -18.14 -1.53
C GLY A 23 -4.39 -18.22 -2.39
N GLY A 24 -4.25 -18.02 -3.70
CA GLY A 24 -5.35 -18.16 -4.66
C GLY A 24 -5.42 -17.05 -5.70
N GLU A 25 -6.50 -17.08 -6.49
CA GLU A 25 -6.75 -16.14 -7.58
C GLU A 25 -7.16 -14.76 -7.06
N PHE A 26 -6.57 -13.69 -7.60
CA PHE A 26 -6.92 -12.32 -7.24
C PHE A 26 -8.31 -11.95 -7.77
N ARG A 27 -9.25 -11.67 -6.86
CA ARG A 27 -10.63 -11.24 -7.19
C ARG A 27 -10.92 -9.81 -6.74
N GLY A 28 -9.88 -9.03 -6.47
CA GLY A 28 -9.97 -7.73 -5.78
C GLY A 28 -9.64 -7.86 -4.30
N LEU A 29 -9.57 -6.71 -3.63
CA LEU A 29 -9.39 -6.61 -2.19
C LEU A 29 -10.76 -6.55 -1.50
N SER A 30 -10.97 -7.35 -0.47
CA SER A 30 -12.09 -7.25 0.47
C SER A 30 -11.66 -6.54 1.75
N ALA A 31 -12.61 -6.17 2.60
CA ALA A 31 -12.34 -5.58 3.92
C ALA A 31 -11.37 -6.43 4.75
N SER A 32 -11.46 -7.76 4.65
CA SER A 32 -10.58 -8.68 5.38
C SER A 32 -9.14 -8.70 4.89
N ASP A 33 -8.85 -8.17 3.69
CA ASP A 33 -7.48 -8.03 3.19
C ASP A 33 -6.78 -6.81 3.84
N PHE A 34 -7.52 -5.95 4.54
CA PHE A 34 -6.97 -4.83 5.30
C PHE A 34 -6.91 -5.19 6.78
N SER A 35 -5.69 -5.25 7.32
CA SER A 35 -5.48 -5.37 8.76
C SER A 35 -5.98 -4.13 9.50
N SER A 36 -6.30 -4.26 10.80
CA SER A 36 -6.58 -3.14 11.71
C SER A 36 -5.42 -2.12 11.84
N ASN A 37 -4.29 -2.40 11.21
CA ASN A 37 -3.07 -1.63 11.25
C ASN A 37 -3.25 -0.24 10.62
N SER A 38 -2.45 0.72 11.08
CA SER A 38 -2.25 1.99 10.40
C SER A 38 -0.90 2.05 9.70
N VAL A 39 -0.84 2.78 8.58
CA VAL A 39 0.38 3.08 7.85
C VAL A 39 0.63 4.58 7.94
N ALA A 40 1.72 4.97 8.59
CA ALA A 40 2.17 6.35 8.66
C ALA A 40 3.37 6.58 7.72
N ILE A 41 3.31 7.66 6.95
CA ILE A 41 4.42 8.13 6.11
C ILE A 41 4.81 9.52 6.59
N THR A 42 6.07 9.69 6.94
CA THR A 42 6.69 10.98 7.20
C THR A 42 7.56 11.36 6.01
N PHE A 43 7.30 12.53 5.43
CA PHE A 43 8.05 13.08 4.31
C PHE A 43 9.27 13.87 4.81
N GLU A 44 10.22 14.15 3.92
CA GLU A 44 11.49 14.82 4.24
C GLU A 44 11.29 16.23 4.84
N ASP A 45 10.22 16.93 4.47
CA ASP A 45 9.88 18.24 5.02
C ASP A 45 9.26 18.16 6.44
N GLY A 46 9.09 16.95 6.98
CA GLY A 46 8.51 16.68 8.28
C GLY A 46 6.98 16.57 8.27
N SER A 47 6.33 16.81 7.13
CA SER A 47 4.91 16.53 6.94
C SER A 47 4.62 15.04 7.12
N GLN A 48 3.44 14.71 7.65
CA GLN A 48 3.04 13.33 7.90
C GLN A 48 1.63 13.04 7.37
N VAL A 49 1.44 11.83 6.86
CA VAL A 49 0.13 11.26 6.55
C VAL A 49 -0.03 9.91 7.23
N GLU A 50 -1.19 9.66 7.82
CA GLU A 50 -1.56 8.37 8.39
C GLU A 50 -2.80 7.81 7.70
N PHE A 51 -2.73 6.53 7.34
CA PHE A 51 -3.83 5.76 6.77
C PHE A 51 -4.23 4.65 7.73
N LYS A 52 -5.50 4.64 8.15
CA LYS A 52 -6.06 3.57 8.99
C LYS A 52 -6.61 2.45 8.12
N TYR A 53 -6.64 1.23 8.67
CA TYR A 53 -7.10 0.03 7.97
C TYR A 53 -6.38 -0.12 6.63
N ALA A 54 -5.04 -0.11 6.70
CA ALA A 54 -4.18 -0.02 5.55
C ALA A 54 -3.03 -1.02 5.63
N PHE A 55 -2.60 -1.46 4.45
CA PHE A 55 -1.36 -2.21 4.29
C PHE A 55 -0.47 -1.54 3.24
N VAL A 56 0.80 -1.92 3.25
CA VAL A 56 1.82 -1.33 2.39
C VAL A 56 2.60 -2.38 1.63
N ILE A 57 2.89 -2.09 0.36
CA ILE A 57 3.78 -2.87 -0.48
C ILE A 57 4.95 -1.97 -0.88
N GLN A 58 6.16 -2.35 -0.47
CA GLN A 58 7.39 -1.71 -0.93
C GLN A 58 7.85 -2.39 -2.22
N ALA A 59 7.88 -1.64 -3.33
CA ALA A 59 8.36 -2.11 -4.62
C ALA A 59 9.73 -1.48 -4.89
N LEU A 60 10.78 -2.05 -4.28
CA LEU A 60 12.16 -1.53 -4.39
C LEU A 60 12.63 -1.49 -5.86
N GLU A 61 12.22 -2.48 -6.67
CA GLU A 61 12.54 -2.50 -8.10
C GLU A 61 11.94 -1.33 -8.89
N MET A 62 10.85 -0.72 -8.38
CA MET A 62 10.21 0.46 -8.97
C MET A 62 10.63 1.76 -8.28
N ARG A 63 11.34 1.68 -7.14
CA ARG A 63 11.56 2.80 -6.21
C ARG A 63 10.24 3.50 -5.85
N GLU A 64 9.22 2.71 -5.56
CA GLU A 64 7.88 3.19 -5.20
C GLU A 64 7.35 2.41 -3.99
N VAL A 65 6.46 3.04 -3.24
CA VAL A 65 5.70 2.42 -2.15
C VAL A 65 4.20 2.59 -2.43
N GLY A 66 3.47 1.48 -2.37
CA GLY A 66 2.03 1.44 -2.56
C GLY A 66 1.33 1.29 -1.23
N VAL A 67 0.51 2.27 -0.85
CA VAL A 67 -0.37 2.21 0.32
C VAL A 67 -1.78 1.91 -0.14
N PHE A 68 -2.33 0.81 0.34
CA PHE A 68 -3.67 0.35 0.00
C PHE A 68 -4.53 0.42 1.24
N THR A 69 -5.63 1.17 1.15
CA THR A 69 -6.54 1.41 2.27
C THR A 69 -7.92 0.85 1.95
N GLU A 70 -8.68 0.48 2.98
CA GLU A 70 -10.05 -0.02 2.82
C GLU A 70 -10.99 1.04 2.24
N HIS A 71 -10.85 2.30 2.66
CA HIS A 71 -11.83 3.36 2.38
C HIS A 71 -11.30 4.55 1.59
N CYS A 72 -10.03 4.91 1.75
CA CYS A 72 -9.46 6.11 1.13
C CYS A 72 -8.89 5.84 -0.28
N GLY A 73 -8.97 4.58 -0.73
CA GLY A 73 -8.41 4.12 -1.99
C GLY A 73 -6.91 3.84 -1.88
N TYR A 74 -6.27 3.81 -3.04
CA TYR A 74 -4.87 3.42 -3.19
C TYR A 74 -4.00 4.63 -3.51
N HIS A 75 -2.80 4.61 -2.95
CA HIS A 75 -1.82 5.69 -3.03
C HIS A 75 -0.47 5.10 -3.42
N ILE A 76 0.25 5.76 -4.33
CA ILE A 76 1.61 5.39 -4.72
C ILE A 76 2.48 6.59 -4.41
N PHE A 77 3.55 6.36 -3.64
CA PHE A 77 4.55 7.38 -3.33
C PHE A 77 5.91 6.96 -3.90
N PRO A 78 6.74 7.89 -4.35
CA PRO A 78 8.12 7.59 -4.69
C PRO A 78 8.89 7.21 -3.42
N LEU A 79 9.77 6.21 -3.52
CA LEU A 79 10.66 5.80 -2.45
C LEU A 79 12.01 6.51 -2.61
N TYR A 80 12.34 7.35 -1.63
CA TYR A 80 13.58 8.12 -1.53
C TYR A 80 14.07 8.13 -0.08
N ASP A 81 15.33 8.52 0.14
CA ASP A 81 16.03 8.36 1.42
C ASP A 81 15.34 9.07 2.60
N GLY A 82 14.72 10.22 2.35
CA GLY A 82 13.98 11.00 3.35
C GLY A 82 12.53 10.54 3.61
N LEU A 83 12.08 9.41 3.06
CA LEU A 83 10.73 8.88 3.28
C LEU A 83 10.73 7.83 4.40
N ASP A 84 10.19 8.18 5.57
CA ASP A 84 10.04 7.28 6.72
C ASP A 84 8.66 6.62 6.71
N LEU A 85 8.63 5.29 6.62
CA LEU A 85 7.43 4.48 6.57
C LEU A 85 7.30 3.67 7.87
N ARG A 86 6.19 3.84 8.58
CA ARG A 86 5.86 3.08 9.79
C ARG A 86 4.54 2.33 9.64
N ILE A 87 4.52 1.09 10.08
CA ILE A 87 3.31 0.27 10.22
C ILE A 87 3.03 0.17 11.72
N ASN A 88 1.90 0.69 12.16
CA ASN A 88 1.45 0.56 13.54
C ASN A 88 0.40 -0.53 13.62
N GLU A 89 0.68 -1.56 14.41
CA GLU A 89 -0.24 -2.64 14.70
C GLU A 89 -1.07 -2.25 15.93
N TYR A 90 -2.38 -2.48 15.86
CA TYR A 90 -3.33 -2.24 16.96
C TYR A 90 -3.71 -3.54 17.64
#